data_AF-A0A2U3XN64-F1
#
_entry.id   AF-A0A2U3XN64-F1
#
_cell.length_a   1.000
_cell.length_b   1.000
_cell.length_c   1.000
_cell.angle_alpha   90.00
_cell.angle_beta   90.00
_cell.angle_gamma   90.00
#
_symmetry.space_group_name_H-M   'P 1'
#
loop_
_entity.id
_entity.type
_entity.pdbx_description
1 polymer ?
#
loop_
_entity_poly.entity_id
_entity_poly.type
_entity_poly.pdbx_seq_one_letter_code
_entity_poly.pdbx_strand_id
1 'polypeptide(L)'
;MVVAFLGCMGSIKENKCLLMSFFILLLIILLAEVTLAILLFVYEQKLNNYVSESLTDSIQRYHTDNSTKAAWDSIQSFLQCCGVNGTSDWAGHPPASCPSGPQVQGCYAKAKLWFHSNFLHIGIITICVCVIQVLGMSFALTLNCQIDKTSQALGL
;
A
#
# COMPACT_ATOMS: atom_id res chain seq x y z
N MET A 1 -8.54 -9.90 3.82
CA MET A 1 -9.36 -11.11 4.11
C MET A 1 -9.77 -11.20 5.58
N VAL A 2 -8.84 -11.18 6.53
CA VAL A 2 -9.13 -11.33 7.98
C VAL A 2 -10.08 -10.26 8.53
N VAL A 3 -9.84 -8.98 8.23
CA VAL A 3 -10.69 -7.86 8.68
C VAL A 3 -12.15 -8.05 8.24
N ALA A 4 -12.36 -8.38 6.96
CA ALA A 4 -13.71 -8.63 6.42
C ALA A 4 -14.38 -9.84 7.09
N PHE A 5 -13.63 -10.91 7.37
CA PHE A 5 -14.14 -12.08 8.08
C PHE A 5 -14.59 -11.74 9.50
N LEU A 6 -13.77 -11.01 10.27
CA LEU A 6 -14.09 -10.63 11.64
C LEU A 6 -15.30 -9.69 11.69
N GLY A 7 -15.38 -8.72 10.77
CA GLY A 7 -16.54 -7.85 10.64
C GLY A 7 -17.82 -8.63 10.33
N CYS A 8 -17.78 -9.48 9.30
CA CYS A 8 -18.94 -10.25 8.83
C CYS A 8 -19.40 -11.31 9.86
N MET A 9 -18.46 -12.10 10.41
CA MET A 9 -18.81 -13.09 11.43
C MET A 9 -19.19 -12.45 12.75
N GLY A 10 -18.51 -11.36 13.13
CA GLY A 10 -18.85 -10.60 14.33
C GLY A 10 -20.26 -10.03 14.27
N SER A 11 -20.68 -9.49 13.12
CA SER A 11 -22.05 -8.98 12.94
C SER A 11 -23.08 -10.11 12.86
N ILE A 12 -22.84 -11.17 12.08
CA ILE A 12 -23.82 -12.26 11.89
C ILE A 12 -24.01 -13.08 13.17
N LYS A 13 -22.94 -13.33 13.93
CA LYS A 13 -23.00 -14.12 15.18
C LYS A 13 -23.23 -13.25 16.41
N GLU A 14 -23.39 -11.94 16.25
CA GLU A 14 -23.50 -10.97 17.35
C GLU A 14 -22.41 -11.18 18.43
N ASN A 15 -21.20 -11.54 17.99
CA ASN A 15 -20.12 -11.90 18.90
C ASN A 15 -19.27 -10.66 19.23
N LYS A 16 -19.42 -10.16 20.46
CA LYS A 16 -18.69 -8.98 20.98
C LYS A 16 -17.18 -9.09 20.82
N CYS A 17 -16.60 -10.27 21.08
CA CYS A 17 -15.15 -10.46 20.99
C CYS A 17 -14.65 -10.30 19.54
N LEU A 18 -15.40 -10.84 18.56
CA LEU A 18 -15.09 -10.68 17.14
C LEU A 18 -15.27 -9.23 16.67
N LEU A 19 -16.34 -8.57 17.10
CA LEU A 19 -16.59 -7.15 16.79
C LEU A 19 -15.52 -6.22 17.39
N MET A 20 -15.09 -6.46 18.63
CA MET A 20 -14.01 -5.71 19.25
C MET A 20 -12.66 -5.98 18.59
N SER A 21 -12.39 -7.22 18.19
CA SER A 21 -11.19 -7.56 17.42
C SER A 21 -11.17 -6.86 16.07
N PHE A 22 -12.31 -6.80 15.37
CA PHE A 22 -12.47 -6.04 14.13
C PHE A 22 -12.21 -4.54 14.35
N PHE A 23 -12.80 -3.94 15.40
CA PHE A 23 -12.57 -2.55 15.75
C PHE A 23 -11.08 -2.24 16.03
N ILE A 24 -10.43 -3.05 16.87
CA ILE A 24 -9.01 -2.85 17.23
C ILE A 24 -8.12 -2.97 15.99
N LEU A 25 -8.38 -3.93 15.11
CA LEU A 25 -7.62 -4.07 13.87
C LEU A 25 -7.82 -2.87 12.94
N LEU A 26 -9.04 -2.37 12.79
CA LEU A 26 -9.28 -1.14 12.03
C LEU A 26 -8.59 0.06 12.67
N LEU A 27 -8.57 0.18 14.00
CA LEU A 27 -7.87 1.27 14.67
C LEU A 27 -6.35 1.21 14.40
N ILE A 28 -5.74 0.02 14.50
CA ILE A 28 -4.32 -0.19 14.22
C ILE A 28 -4.00 0.18 12.76
N ILE A 29 -4.83 -0.24 11.80
CA ILE A 29 -4.64 0.09 10.39
C ILE A 29 -4.74 1.61 10.18
N LEU A 30 -5.69 2.29 10.82
CA LEU A 30 -5.86 3.74 10.67
C LEU A 30 -4.63 4.49 11.21
N LEU A 31 -4.14 4.09 12.39
CA LEU A 31 -2.94 4.68 12.97
C LEU A 31 -1.70 4.42 12.09
N ALA A 32 -1.59 3.23 11.50
CA ALA A 32 -0.52 2.92 10.56
C ALA A 32 -0.60 3.77 9.29
N GLU A 33 -1.79 3.97 8.72
CA GLU A 33 -2.00 4.84 7.55
C GLU A 33 -1.59 6.29 7.83
N VAL A 34 -2.04 6.85 8.96
CA VAL A 34 -1.67 8.22 9.38
C VAL A 34 -0.17 8.34 9.63
N THR A 35 0.43 7.36 10.31
CA THR A 35 1.88 7.34 10.55
C THR A 35 2.65 7.28 9.23
N LEU A 36 2.25 6.39 8.32
CA LEU A 36 2.89 6.25 7.01
C LEU A 36 2.78 7.55 6.20
N ALA A 37 1.60 8.19 6.18
CA ALA A 37 1.41 9.46 5.49
C ALA A 37 2.32 10.57 6.04
N ILE A 38 2.45 10.66 7.37
CA ILE A 38 3.36 11.62 8.02
C ILE A 38 4.82 11.29 7.68
N LEU A 39 5.23 10.03 7.78
CA LEU A 39 6.61 9.62 7.48
C LEU A 39 6.99 9.87 6.02
N LEU A 40 6.10 9.59 5.07
CA LEU A 40 6.31 9.87 3.65
C LEU A 40 6.52 11.36 3.40
N PHE A 41 5.76 12.21 4.09
CA PHE A 41 5.87 13.66 3.93
C PHE A 41 7.12 14.25 4.61
N VAL A 42 7.39 13.85 5.86
CA VAL A 42 8.51 14.41 6.65
C VAL A 42 9.87 13.91 6.16
N TYR A 43 9.96 12.64 5.76
CA TYR A 43 11.22 12.00 5.38
C TYR A 43 11.37 11.78 3.88
N GLU A 44 10.66 12.54 3.04
CA GLU A 44 10.65 12.41 1.57
C GLU A 44 12.07 12.30 0.98
N GLN A 45 12.98 13.21 1.34
CA GLN A 45 14.37 13.20 0.89
C GLN A 45 15.12 11.92 1.27
N LYS A 46 14.99 11.48 2.54
CA LYS A 46 15.70 10.30 3.04
C LYS A 46 15.16 9.01 2.43
N LEU A 47 13.84 8.92 2.28
CA LEU A 47 13.18 7.80 1.61
C LEU A 47 13.57 7.72 0.15
N ASN A 48 13.69 8.86 -0.54
CA ASN A 48 14.11 8.86 -1.94
C ASN A 48 15.50 8.24 -2.13
N ASN A 49 16.46 8.65 -1.30
CA ASN A 49 17.82 8.10 -1.35
C ASN A 49 17.82 6.60 -1.03
N TYR A 50 17.11 6.20 0.03
CA TYR A 50 17.02 4.80 0.43
C TYR A 50 16.40 3.91 -0.66
N VAL A 51 15.31 4.37 -1.29
CA VAL A 51 14.66 3.62 -2.38
C VAL A 51 15.55 3.57 -3.62
N SER A 52 16.19 4.68 -3.98
CA SER A 52 17.12 4.72 -5.12
C SER A 52 18.30 3.76 -4.92
N GLU A 53 18.90 3.75 -3.73
CA GLU A 53 19.99 2.84 -3.37
C GLU A 53 19.53 1.37 -3.41
N SER A 54 18.39 1.06 -2.78
CA SER A 54 17.83 -0.29 -2.77
C SER A 54 17.48 -0.80 -4.18
N LEU A 55 16.97 0.07 -5.07
CA LEU A 55 16.70 -0.30 -6.46
C LEU A 55 17.99 -0.49 -7.25
N THR A 56 19.03 0.31 -6.98
CA THR A 56 20.36 0.16 -7.59
C THR A 56 20.99 -1.16 -7.16
N ASP A 57 20.86 -1.58 -5.91
CA ASP A 57 21.32 -2.89 -5.44
C ASP A 57 20.51 -4.04 -6.07
N SER A 58 19.20 -3.84 -6.24
CA SER A 58 18.32 -4.82 -6.87
C SER A 58 18.69 -5.07 -8.34
N ILE A 59 19.03 -4.03 -9.10
CA ILE A 59 19.35 -4.19 -10.53
C ILE A 59 20.59 -5.06 -10.75
N GLN A 60 21.55 -5.06 -9.82
CA GLN A 60 22.74 -5.92 -9.88
C GLN A 60 22.38 -7.41 -9.83
N ARG A 61 21.26 -7.76 -9.20
CA ARG A 61 20.78 -9.14 -9.06
C ARG A 61 19.90 -9.60 -10.22
N TYR A 62 19.64 -8.74 -11.21
CA TYR A 62 18.76 -9.04 -12.34
C TYR A 62 19.17 -10.30 -13.12
N HIS A 63 20.47 -10.53 -13.30
CA HIS A 63 20.97 -11.70 -14.04
C HIS A 63 21.14 -12.96 -13.18
N THR A 64 21.13 -12.82 -11.86
CA THR A 64 21.41 -13.93 -10.92
C THR A 64 20.15 -14.47 -10.24
N ASP A 65 19.10 -13.65 -10.12
CA ASP A 65 17.87 -14.01 -9.44
C ASP A 65 16.66 -13.84 -10.37
N ASN A 66 16.01 -14.97 -10.69
CA ASN A 66 14.85 -15.02 -11.56
C ASN A 66 13.66 -14.21 -11.03
N SER A 67 13.53 -14.08 -9.70
CA SER A 67 12.44 -13.30 -9.11
C SER A 67 12.65 -11.80 -9.29
N THR A 68 13.89 -11.33 -9.05
CA THR A 68 14.31 -9.96 -9.35
C THR A 68 14.20 -9.65 -10.84
N LYS A 69 14.59 -10.59 -11.71
CA LYS A 69 14.42 -10.46 -13.16
C LYS A 69 12.96 -10.22 -13.54
N ALA A 70 12.06 -11.10 -13.09
CA ALA A 70 10.63 -11.01 -13.40
C ALA A 70 10.00 -9.71 -12.89
N ALA A 71 10.40 -9.25 -11.71
CA ALA A 71 9.94 -7.97 -11.16
C ALA A 71 10.35 -6.79 -12.04
N TRP A 72 11.63 -6.72 -12.43
CA TRP A 72 12.13 -5.67 -13.31
C TRP A 72 11.49 -5.70 -14.69
N ASP A 73 11.34 -6.88 -15.31
CA ASP A 73 10.71 -7.03 -16.61
C ASP A 73 9.24 -6.58 -16.59
N SER A 74 8.51 -6.88 -15.51
CA SER A 74 7.14 -6.43 -15.30
C SER A 74 7.04 -4.91 -15.11
N ILE A 75 7.89 -4.33 -14.27
CA ILE A 75 7.90 -2.88 -13.99
C ILE A 75 8.23 -2.10 -15.26
N GLN A 76 9.26 -2.50 -16.00
CA GLN A 76 9.73 -1.79 -17.19
C GLN A 76 8.70 -1.83 -18.33
N SER A 77 8.07 -3.00 -18.54
CA SER A 77 7.01 -3.14 -19.54
C SER A 77 5.73 -2.41 -19.13
N PHE A 78 5.33 -2.46 -17.86
CA PHE A 78 4.11 -1.81 -17.38
C PHE A 78 4.23 -0.28 -17.36
N LEU A 79 5.32 0.24 -16.81
CA LEU A 79 5.54 1.68 -16.68
C LEU A 79 6.17 2.30 -17.94
N GLN A 80 6.60 1.51 -18.91
CA GLN A 80 7.30 1.98 -20.12
C GLN A 80 8.52 2.84 -19.75
N CYS A 81 9.41 2.28 -18.95
CA CYS A 81 10.62 2.90 -18.41
C CYS A 81 11.79 1.91 -18.47
N CYS A 82 13.01 2.38 -18.19
CA CYS A 82 14.18 1.50 -18.20
C CYS A 82 15.20 1.89 -17.13
N GLY A 83 15.67 0.90 -16.37
CA GLY A 83 16.60 1.13 -15.26
C GLY A 83 15.99 1.91 -14.10
N VAL A 84 16.83 2.28 -13.12
CA VAL A 84 16.44 3.10 -11.97
C VAL A 84 16.30 4.56 -12.41
N ASN A 85 17.39 5.12 -12.95
CA ASN A 85 17.55 6.47 -13.46
C ASN A 85 17.54 6.53 -14.99
N GLY A 86 17.88 5.44 -15.67
CA GLY A 86 17.78 5.34 -17.13
C GLY A 86 18.42 4.07 -17.69
N THR A 87 18.53 4.01 -19.02
CA THR A 87 19.14 2.86 -19.73
C THR A 87 20.61 2.64 -19.36
N SER A 88 21.30 3.67 -18.88
CA SER A 88 22.71 3.62 -18.45
C SER A 88 22.95 2.78 -17.19
N ASP A 89 21.91 2.45 -16.42
CA ASP A 89 22.06 1.62 -15.22
C ASP A 89 22.36 0.15 -15.57
N TRP A 90 22.16 -0.23 -16.83
CA TRP A 90 22.54 -1.54 -17.34
C TRP A 90 24.00 -1.53 -17.79
N ALA A 91 24.81 -2.41 -17.19
CA ALA A 91 26.23 -2.56 -17.56
C ALA A 91 26.46 -3.08 -18.99
N GLY A 92 25.38 -3.52 -19.67
CA GLY A 92 25.40 -3.99 -21.05
C GLY A 92 24.15 -3.56 -21.81
N HIS A 93 23.65 -4.41 -22.68
CA HIS A 93 22.41 -4.13 -23.41
C HIS A 93 21.22 -4.17 -22.44
N PRO A 94 20.35 -3.14 -22.44
CA PRO A 94 19.09 -3.19 -21.69
C PRO A 94 18.29 -4.44 -22.05
N PRO A 95 17.53 -5.01 -21.09
CA PRO A 95 16.69 -6.17 -21.37
C PRO A 95 15.58 -5.81 -22.38
N ALA A 96 15.06 -6.83 -23.05
CA ALA A 96 13.99 -6.68 -24.04
C ALA A 96 12.68 -6.10 -23.47
N SER A 97 12.53 -6.08 -22.15
CA SER A 97 11.42 -5.46 -21.42
C SER A 97 11.48 -3.93 -21.39
N CYS A 98 12.65 -3.34 -21.69
CA CYS A 98 12.78 -1.90 -21.86
C CYS A 98 12.22 -1.41 -23.21
N PRO A 99 11.54 -0.25 -23.25
CA PRO A 99 11.11 0.38 -24.50
C PRO A 99 12.29 0.73 -25.41
N SER A 100 12.11 0.57 -26.72
CA SER A 100 13.09 0.99 -27.74
C SER A 100 12.88 2.47 -28.09
N GLY A 101 13.73 3.37 -27.60
CA GLY A 101 13.67 4.80 -27.93
C GLY A 101 14.92 5.58 -27.48
N PRO A 102 15.23 6.73 -28.12
CA PRO A 102 16.48 7.45 -27.90
C PRO A 102 16.58 8.10 -26.51
N GLN A 103 15.47 8.30 -25.78
CA GLN A 103 15.47 8.78 -24.40
C GLN A 103 14.34 8.14 -23.57
N VAL A 104 14.64 6.98 -22.99
CA VAL A 104 13.74 6.31 -22.04
C VAL A 104 14.08 6.77 -20.62
N GLN A 105 13.09 7.27 -19.89
CA GLN A 105 13.24 7.69 -18.50
C GLN A 105 13.44 6.49 -17.57
N GLY A 106 14.20 6.70 -16.49
CA GLY A 106 14.31 5.78 -15.37
C GLY A 106 12.96 5.45 -14.73
N CYS A 107 12.79 4.21 -14.30
CA CYS A 107 11.54 3.76 -13.67
C CYS A 107 11.27 4.45 -12.34
N TYR A 108 12.31 4.72 -11.56
CA TYR A 108 12.17 5.43 -10.29
C TYR A 108 11.75 6.89 -10.51
N ALA A 109 12.42 7.59 -11.43
CA ALA A 109 12.06 8.95 -11.81
C ALA A 109 10.63 9.03 -12.36
N LYS A 110 10.25 8.11 -13.24
CA LYS A 110 8.90 8.06 -13.82
C LYS A 110 7.82 7.76 -12.77
N ALA A 111 8.10 6.85 -11.83
CA ALA A 111 7.20 6.57 -10.72
C ALA A 111 7.03 7.80 -9.80
N LYS A 112 8.12 8.50 -9.48
CA LYS A 112 8.08 9.74 -8.68
C LYS A 112 7.27 10.84 -9.37
N LEU A 113 7.49 11.04 -10.69
CA LEU A 113 6.73 12.00 -11.49
C LEU A 113 5.25 11.63 -11.57
N TRP A 114 4.93 10.35 -11.76
CA TRP A 114 3.55 9.87 -11.78
C TRP A 114 2.87 10.14 -10.43
N PHE A 115 3.54 9.85 -9.32
CA PHE A 115 3.02 10.11 -7.98
C PHE A 115 2.76 11.61 -7.77
N HIS A 116 3.70 12.47 -8.15
CA HIS A 116 3.55 13.92 -8.02
C HIS A 116 2.42 14.46 -8.91
N SER A 117 2.31 13.96 -10.15
CA SER A 117 1.25 14.37 -11.09
C SER A 117 -0.14 13.90 -10.65
N ASN A 118 -0.24 12.78 -9.93
CA ASN A 118 -1.50 12.17 -9.52
C ASN A 118 -1.79 12.30 -8.02
N PHE A 119 -1.01 13.13 -7.30
CA PHE A 119 -1.10 13.26 -5.86
C PHE A 119 -2.53 13.57 -5.36
N LEU A 120 -3.27 14.42 -6.09
CA LEU A 120 -4.67 14.73 -5.75
C LEU A 120 -5.58 13.49 -5.82
N HIS A 121 -5.44 12.68 -6.87
CA HIS A 121 -6.25 11.46 -7.03
C HIS A 121 -5.93 10.45 -5.94
N ILE A 122 -4.64 10.26 -5.64
CA ILE A 122 -4.18 9.37 -4.57
C ILE A 122 -4.73 9.85 -3.23
N GLY A 123 -4.64 11.16 -2.95
CA GLY A 123 -5.18 11.77 -1.74
C GLY A 123 -6.68 11.53 -1.57
N ILE A 124 -7.48 11.70 -2.63
CA ILE A 124 -8.92 11.42 -2.59
C ILE A 124 -9.19 9.96 -2.26
N ILE A 125 -8.49 9.02 -2.91
CA ILE A 125 -8.65 7.59 -2.65
C ILE A 125 -8.31 7.26 -1.19
N THR A 126 -7.20 7.80 -0.67
CA THR A 126 -6.82 7.61 0.74
C THR A 126 -7.88 8.15 1.69
N ILE A 127 -8.42 9.35 1.45
CA ILE A 127 -9.48 9.93 2.29
C ILE A 127 -10.73 9.05 2.26
N CYS A 128 -11.16 8.57 1.09
CA CYS A 128 -12.30 7.67 0.98
C CYS A 128 -12.10 6.38 1.78
N VAL A 129 -10.91 5.78 1.73
CA VAL A 129 -10.57 4.59 2.52
C VAL A 129 -10.66 4.88 4.02
N CYS A 130 -10.06 5.99 4.48
CA CYS A 130 -10.13 6.38 5.89
C CYS A 130 -11.58 6.63 6.36
N VAL A 131 -12.43 7.23 5.53
CA VAL A 131 -13.86 7.43 5.85
C VAL A 131 -14.58 6.09 6.00
N ILE A 132 -14.39 5.17 5.05
CA ILE A 132 -14.99 3.81 5.12
C ILE A 132 -14.55 3.10 6.40
N GLN A 133 -13.28 3.24 6.77
CA GLN A 133 -12.72 2.64 7.97
C GLN A 133 -13.33 3.22 9.25
N VAL A 134 -13.47 4.55 9.35
CA VAL A 134 -14.11 5.23 10.49
C VAL A 134 -15.58 4.85 10.61
N LEU A 135 -16.29 4.72 9.48
CA LEU A 135 -17.66 4.20 9.47
C LEU A 135 -17.71 2.77 9.99
N GLY A 136 -16.81 1.89 9.52
CA GLY A 136 -16.71 0.51 10.01
C GLY A 136 -16.47 0.44 11.52
N MET A 137 -15.59 1.28 12.05
CA MET A 137 -15.35 1.41 13.49
C MET A 137 -16.60 1.88 14.25
N SER A 138 -17.29 2.89 13.72
CA SER A 138 -18.51 3.44 14.32
C SER A 138 -19.63 2.40 14.38
N PHE A 139 -19.82 1.64 13.30
CA PHE A 139 -20.79 0.55 13.25
C PHE A 139 -20.43 -0.59 14.21
N ALA A 140 -19.15 -0.98 14.29
CA ALA A 140 -18.71 -2.02 15.20
C ALA A 140 -18.98 -1.66 16.67
N LEU A 141 -18.68 -0.43 17.08
CA LEU A 141 -18.96 0.05 18.43
C LEU A 141 -20.47 0.13 18.70
N THR A 142 -21.25 0.67 17.75
CA THR A 142 -22.70 0.79 17.89
C THR A 142 -23.35 -0.58 18.07
N LEU A 143 -23.00 -1.55 17.23
CA LEU A 143 -23.48 -2.93 17.33
C LEU A 143 -23.04 -3.58 18.65
N ASN A 144 -21.79 -3.42 19.05
CA ASN A 144 -21.29 -3.97 20.31
C ASN A 144 -22.07 -3.41 21.52
N CYS A 145 -22.36 -2.11 21.54
CA CYS A 145 -23.20 -1.48 22.58
C CYS A 145 -24.65 -1.98 22.55
N GLN A 146 -25.21 -2.23 21.37
CA GLN A 146 -26.56 -2.79 21.26
C GLN A 146 -26.62 -4.23 21.80
N ILE A 147 -25.65 -5.08 21.45
CA ILE A 147 -25.57 -6.46 21.97
C ILE A 147 -25.42 -6.44 23.49
N ASP A 148 -24.70 -5.46 24.06
CA ASP A 148 -24.54 -5.31 25.51
C ASP A 148 -25.86 -4.99 26.23
N LYS A 149 -26.64 -4.07 25.68
CA LYS A 149 -27.99 -3.77 26.19
C LYS A 149 -28.90 -4.99 26.09
N THR A 150 -28.84 -5.72 24.98
CA THR A 150 -29.67 -6.93 24.78
C THR A 150 -29.31 -8.03 25.77
N SER A 151 -28.01 -8.28 26.04
CA SER A 151 -27.59 -9.26 27.07
C SER A 151 -28.09 -8.87 28.46
N GLN A 152 -27.96 -7.59 28.85
CA GLN A 152 -28.44 -7.11 30.14
C GLN A 152 -29.97 -7.21 30.28
N ALA A 153 -30.72 -6.92 29.21
CA ALA A 153 -32.18 -7.03 29.21
C ALA A 153 -32.68 -8.48 29.32
N LEU A 154 -31.92 -9.45 28.78
CA LEU A 154 -32.23 -10.88 28.85
C LEU A 154 -31.77 -11.54 30.17
N GLY A 155 -31.06 -10.82 31.05
CA GLY A 155 -30.58 -11.33 32.32
C GLY A 155 -29.52 -12.44 32.19
N LEU A 156 -28.80 -12.47 31.07
CA LEU A 156 -27.65 -13.34 30.78
C LEU A 156 -26.34 -12.59 31.07
#